data_AF-A0A844HYR4-F1
#
_entry.id   AF-A0A844HYR4-F1
#
_cell.length_a   1.000
_cell.length_b   1.000
_cell.length_c   1.000
_cell.angle_alpha   90.00
_cell.angle_beta   90.00
_cell.angle_gamma   90.00
#
_symmetry.space_group_name_H-M   'P 1'
#
loop_
_entity.id
_entity.type
_entity.pdbx_description
1 polymer ?
#
loop_
_entity_poly.entity_id
_entity_poly.type
_entity_poly.pdbx_seq_one_letter_code
_entity_poly.pdbx_strand_id
1 'polypeptide(L)'
;MAESSGFLTTTLRAGLLAALVSGLVLGVAAMLAGHPFWMPLNVTTQAFFGPEVAQVRGLDLTHSGFGLLIHVVSSLFWAVIATLLFRGIGHAWIVGLGTALLALVVDYGFLPEWMSPGWHLAMPFIGVVAGFVGLGIGLGLGLSLAVRPAPVHPVRSGGPAPVESETNHGGPDALRHPGPNVINQRLQRIDPANLVTEDPNRQGHGPNPPHKVTN
;
A
#
# COMPACT_ATOMS: atom_id res chain seq x y z
N MET A 1 -14.68 5.53 20.52
CA MET A 1 -13.42 5.96 21.19
C MET A 1 -12.18 5.16 20.74
N ALA A 2 -12.25 3.86 20.49
CA ALA A 2 -11.09 3.07 20.05
C ALA A 2 -10.62 3.38 18.60
N GLU A 3 -11.53 3.73 17.69
CA GLU A 3 -11.15 4.09 16.32
C GLU A 3 -10.42 5.44 16.25
N SER A 4 -10.84 6.42 17.07
CA SER A 4 -10.23 7.76 17.09
C SER A 4 -8.80 7.73 17.67
N SER A 5 -8.53 6.86 18.65
CA SER A 5 -7.18 6.72 19.21
C SER A 5 -6.21 6.06 18.22
N GLY A 6 -6.68 5.08 17.44
CA GLY A 6 -5.89 4.45 16.38
C GLY A 6 -5.52 5.42 15.26
N PHE A 7 -6.47 6.24 14.81
CA PHE A 7 -6.22 7.28 13.81
C PHE A 7 -5.20 8.31 14.31
N LEU A 8 -5.42 8.88 15.50
CA LEU A 8 -4.52 9.90 16.06
C LEU A 8 -3.09 9.36 16.23
N THR A 9 -2.95 8.15 16.78
CA THR A 9 -1.64 7.54 16.99
C THR A 9 -0.91 7.30 15.67
N THR A 10 -1.62 6.83 14.65
CA THR A 10 -1.06 6.58 13.31
C THR A 10 -0.60 7.88 12.67
N THR A 11 -1.46 8.90 12.68
CA THR A 11 -1.16 10.23 12.13
C THR A 11 0.04 10.88 12.83
N LEU A 12 0.08 10.85 14.16
CA LEU A 12 1.21 11.42 14.91
C LEU A 12 2.52 10.69 14.58
N ARG A 13 2.52 9.36 14.53
CA ARG A 13 3.72 8.57 14.15
C ARG A 13 4.18 8.90 12.73
N ALA A 14 3.27 8.89 11.77
CA ALA A 14 3.57 9.20 10.37
C ALA A 14 4.11 10.61 10.20
N GLY A 15 3.45 11.62 10.79
CA GLY A 15 3.88 13.00 10.66
C GLY A 15 5.19 13.32 11.36
N LEU A 16 5.44 12.77 12.55
CA LEU A 16 6.71 12.97 13.26
C LEU A 16 7.89 12.28 12.56
N LEU A 17 7.68 11.06 12.03
CA LEU A 17 8.70 10.39 11.23
C LEU A 17 8.94 11.12 9.90
N ALA A 18 7.90 11.62 9.26
CA ALA A 18 8.01 12.44 8.05
C ALA A 18 8.79 13.73 8.31
N ALA A 19 8.47 14.45 9.39
CA ALA A 19 9.19 15.66 9.79
C ALA A 19 10.68 15.36 10.04
N LEU A 20 10.98 14.30 10.79
CA LEU A 20 12.34 13.88 11.12
C LEU A 20 13.14 13.49 9.87
N VAL A 21 12.63 12.56 9.07
CA VAL A 21 13.37 12.04 7.90
C VAL A 21 13.53 13.13 6.85
N SER A 22 12.47 13.89 6.55
CA SER A 22 12.54 15.02 5.62
C SER A 22 13.53 16.10 6.11
N GLY A 23 13.47 16.47 7.40
CA GLY A 23 14.36 17.46 7.99
C GLY A 23 15.83 17.04 7.96
N LEU A 24 16.13 15.76 8.24
CA LEU A 24 17.47 15.20 8.12
C LEU A 24 17.98 15.27 6.68
N VAL A 25 17.17 14.83 5.71
CA VAL A 25 17.54 14.85 4.29
C VAL A 25 17.79 16.27 3.79
N LEU A 26 16.91 17.21 4.15
CA LEU A 26 17.07 18.62 3.81
C LEU A 26 18.30 19.24 4.45
N GLY A 27 18.57 18.94 5.72
CA GLY A 27 19.76 19.46 6.40
C GLY A 27 21.05 18.93 5.79
N VAL A 28 21.09 17.65 5.40
CA VAL A 28 22.21 17.08 4.64
C VAL A 28 22.33 17.74 3.26
N ALA A 29 21.21 17.91 2.54
CA ALA A 29 21.21 18.57 1.23
C ALA A 29 21.71 20.03 1.31
N ALA A 30 21.34 20.76 2.36
CA ALA A 30 21.86 22.10 2.63
C ALA A 30 23.37 22.09 2.89
N MET A 31 23.87 21.14 3.68
CA MET A 31 25.32 20.99 3.91
C MET A 31 26.09 20.68 2.62
N LEU A 32 25.53 19.81 1.76
CA LEU A 32 26.11 19.52 0.45
C LEU A 32 26.11 20.74 -0.48
N ALA A 33 25.19 21.68 -0.27
CA ALA A 33 25.13 22.96 -0.98
C ALA A 33 25.99 24.07 -0.32
N GLY A 34 26.75 23.77 0.74
CA GLY A 34 27.62 24.74 1.43
C GLY A 34 26.90 25.62 2.46
N HIS A 35 25.70 25.24 2.89
CA HIS A 35 24.91 25.94 3.91
C HIS A 35 24.91 25.19 5.25
N PRO A 36 24.61 25.87 6.38
CA PRO A 36 24.41 25.20 7.66
C PRO A 36 23.26 24.18 7.62
N PHE A 37 23.34 23.15 8.47
CA PHE A 37 22.33 22.07 8.53
C PHE A 37 20.89 22.58 8.78
N TRP A 38 20.73 23.64 9.56
CA TRP A 38 19.42 24.25 9.88
C TRP A 38 18.91 25.22 8.82
N MET A 39 19.66 25.50 7.75
CA MET A 39 19.26 26.43 6.69
C MET A 39 17.87 26.17 6.09
N PRO A 40 17.44 24.90 5.86
CA PRO A 40 16.09 24.60 5.37
C PRO A 40 14.99 25.11 6.31
N LEU A 41 15.24 25.09 7.62
CA LEU A 41 14.30 25.60 8.61
C LEU A 41 14.18 27.12 8.48
N ASN A 42 15.31 27.83 8.35
CA ASN A 42 15.29 29.28 8.19
C ASN A 42 14.48 29.69 6.95
N VAL A 43 14.73 29.06 5.79
CA VAL A 43 14.01 29.40 4.56
C VAL A 43 12.53 28.98 4.55
N THR A 44 12.15 28.00 5.39
CA THR A 44 10.73 27.64 5.62
C THR A 44 9.89 28.81 6.14
N THR A 45 10.54 29.84 6.69
CA THR A 45 9.86 31.04 7.19
C THR A 45 9.66 32.14 6.13
N GLN A 46 10.03 31.91 4.86
CA GLN A 46 9.98 32.95 3.82
C GLN A 46 8.60 33.57 3.60
N ALA A 47 7.51 32.82 3.84
CA ALA A 47 6.15 33.33 3.70
C ALA A 47 5.85 34.47 4.70
N PHE A 48 6.62 34.57 5.78
CA PHE A 48 6.46 35.56 6.84
C PHE A 48 7.52 36.65 6.79
N PHE A 49 8.74 36.32 6.37
CA PHE A 49 9.90 37.23 6.41
C PHE A 49 10.49 37.58 5.05
N GLY A 50 9.94 37.05 3.95
CA GLY A 50 10.45 37.26 2.60
C GLY A 50 11.62 36.32 2.23
N PRO A 51 12.07 36.34 0.97
CA PRO A 51 13.15 35.47 0.48
C PRO A 51 14.52 35.79 1.11
N GLU A 52 14.69 36.94 1.76
CA GLU A 52 15.94 37.37 2.41
C GLU A 52 16.36 36.44 3.55
N VAL A 53 15.45 35.61 4.08
CA VAL A 53 15.76 34.55 5.04
C VAL A 53 16.81 33.57 4.53
N ALA A 54 17.02 33.47 3.21
CA ALA A 54 18.11 32.70 2.61
C ALA A 54 19.51 33.20 3.00
N GLN A 55 19.62 34.46 3.44
CA GLN A 55 20.87 35.05 3.94
C GLN A 55 21.08 34.84 5.44
N VAL A 56 20.03 34.44 6.18
CA VAL A 56 20.10 34.20 7.61
C VAL A 56 20.75 32.84 7.86
N ARG A 57 22.06 32.82 8.13
CA ARG A 57 22.82 31.59 8.42
C ARG A 57 22.82 31.19 9.89
N GLY A 58 22.37 32.08 10.78
CA GLY A 58 22.31 31.83 12.22
C GLY A 58 21.30 30.77 12.60
N LEU A 59 21.55 30.09 13.72
CA LEU A 59 20.57 29.25 14.40
C LEU A 59 19.87 30.13 15.44
N ASP A 60 18.57 30.39 15.26
CA ASP A 60 17.79 31.24 16.17
C ASP A 60 16.32 30.78 16.28
N LEU A 61 15.60 31.28 17.28
CA LEU A 61 14.20 30.91 17.49
C LEU A 61 13.25 31.54 16.46
N THR A 62 13.60 32.70 15.90
CA THR A 62 12.77 33.46 14.97
C THR A 62 12.63 32.77 13.61
N HIS A 63 13.73 32.23 13.09
CA HIS A 63 13.81 31.58 11.79
C HIS A 63 13.90 30.07 11.94
N SER A 64 14.87 29.56 12.70
CA SER A 64 15.08 28.10 12.80
C SER A 64 14.02 27.44 13.67
N GLY A 65 13.72 28.05 14.82
CA GLY A 65 12.69 27.54 15.73
C GLY A 65 11.29 27.62 15.12
N PHE A 66 10.94 28.76 14.54
CA PHE A 66 9.65 28.93 13.86
C PHE A 66 9.56 28.08 12.59
N GLY A 67 10.63 27.99 11.81
CA GLY A 67 10.72 27.10 10.65
C GLY A 67 10.55 25.63 11.02
N LEU A 68 11.14 25.19 12.13
CA LEU A 68 10.93 23.84 12.67
C LEU A 68 9.46 23.60 13.02
N LEU A 69 8.81 24.57 13.67
CA LEU A 69 7.39 24.49 13.99
C LEU A 69 6.55 24.33 12.73
N ILE A 70 6.77 25.18 11.72
CA ILE A 70 6.05 25.10 10.43
C ILE A 70 6.29 23.74 9.77
N HIS A 71 7.53 23.26 9.73
CA HIS A 71 7.88 21.97 9.13
C HIS A 71 7.18 20.80 9.81
N VAL A 72 7.15 20.79 11.15
CA VAL A 72 6.44 19.75 11.92
C VAL A 72 4.93 19.81 11.70
N VAL A 73 4.33 21.01 11.76
CA VAL A 73 2.89 21.19 11.55
C VAL A 73 2.48 20.80 10.13
N SER A 74 3.28 21.20 9.12
CA SER A 74 3.07 20.80 7.72
C SER A 74 3.17 19.29 7.54
N SER A 75 4.19 18.66 8.15
CA SER A 75 4.34 17.20 8.11
C SER A 75 3.17 16.46 8.77
N LEU A 76 2.64 16.99 9.87
CA LEU A 76 1.43 16.47 10.51
C LEU A 76 0.19 16.65 9.65
N PHE A 77 0.03 17.81 8.98
CA PHE A 77 -1.04 18.06 8.03
C PHE A 77 -1.03 17.03 6.89
N TRP A 78 0.13 16.81 6.26
CA TRP A 78 0.27 15.80 5.21
C TRP A 78 0.07 14.38 5.73
N ALA A 79 0.46 14.10 6.98
CA ALA A 79 0.17 12.82 7.62
C ALA A 79 -1.32 12.57 7.86
N VAL A 80 -2.13 13.60 8.14
CA VAL A 80 -3.60 13.45 8.21
C VAL A 80 -4.12 12.95 6.86
N ILE A 81 -3.70 13.58 5.76
CA ILE A 81 -4.10 13.18 4.40
C ILE A 81 -3.62 11.75 4.10
N ALA A 82 -2.37 11.44 4.41
CA ALA A 82 -1.80 10.11 4.21
C ALA A 82 -2.58 9.05 5.00
N THR A 83 -2.90 9.28 6.28
CA THR A 83 -3.68 8.34 7.09
C THR A 83 -5.09 8.14 6.53
N LEU A 84 -5.73 9.18 6.00
CA LEU A 84 -7.04 9.07 5.35
C LEU A 84 -6.96 8.22 4.07
N LEU A 85 -5.99 8.48 3.21
CA LEU A 85 -5.75 7.70 1.98
C LEU A 85 -5.40 6.24 2.29
N PHE A 86 -4.62 6.02 3.35
CA PHE A 86 -4.20 4.70 3.78
C PHE A 86 -5.37 3.80 4.19
N ARG A 87 -6.45 4.37 4.75
CA ARG A 87 -7.67 3.60 5.08
C ARG A 87 -8.38 3.02 3.86
N GLY A 88 -8.24 3.65 2.70
CA GLY A 88 -8.83 3.17 1.44
C GLY A 88 -7.88 2.30 0.62
N ILE A 89 -6.60 2.69 0.54
CA ILE A 89 -5.61 2.04 -0.32
C ILE A 89 -4.92 0.86 0.37
N GLY A 90 -4.70 0.93 1.69
CA GLY A 90 -4.09 -0.14 2.49
C GLY A 90 -2.60 -0.40 2.22
N HIS A 91 -1.94 0.40 1.37
CA HIS A 91 -0.53 0.20 0.99
C HIS A 91 0.34 1.38 1.45
N ALA A 92 1.03 1.22 2.59
CA ALA A 92 1.70 2.30 3.31
C ALA A 92 2.73 3.07 2.48
N TRP A 93 3.57 2.37 1.71
CA TRP A 93 4.61 2.99 0.88
C TRP A 93 4.05 3.75 -0.32
N ILE A 94 3.05 3.19 -1.01
CA ILE A 94 2.38 3.86 -2.13
C ILE A 94 1.71 5.14 -1.63
N VAL A 95 1.04 5.07 -0.47
CA VAL A 95 0.39 6.23 0.14
C VAL A 95 1.41 7.26 0.59
N GLY A 96 2.45 6.86 1.32
CA GLY A 96 3.47 7.79 1.81
C GLY A 96 4.19 8.53 0.68
N LEU A 97 4.70 7.82 -0.32
CA LEU A 97 5.36 8.42 -1.48
C LEU A 97 4.38 9.21 -2.35
N GLY A 98 3.16 8.72 -2.54
CA GLY A 98 2.11 9.41 -3.30
C GLY A 98 1.68 10.72 -2.64
N THR A 99 1.53 10.74 -1.31
CA THR A 99 1.24 11.97 -0.55
C THR A 99 2.40 12.95 -0.63
N ALA A 100 3.65 12.50 -0.56
CA ALA A 100 4.79 13.38 -0.70
C ALA A 100 4.93 13.98 -2.11
N LEU A 101 4.61 13.19 -3.15
CA LEU A 101 4.53 13.71 -4.52
C LEU A 101 3.43 14.76 -4.66
N LEU A 102 2.25 14.51 -4.09
CA LEU A 102 1.17 15.49 -4.05
C LEU A 102 1.61 16.78 -3.34
N ALA A 103 2.29 16.65 -2.21
CA ALA A 103 2.82 17.78 -1.46
C ALA A 103 3.82 18.61 -2.29
N LEU A 104 4.78 17.95 -2.95
CA LEU A 104 5.73 18.63 -3.85
C LEU A 104 5.01 19.41 -4.96
N VAL A 105 4.00 18.80 -5.59
CA VAL A 105 3.22 19.44 -6.66
C VAL A 105 2.42 20.62 -6.13
N VAL A 106 1.83 20.53 -4.94
CA VAL A 106 1.11 21.64 -4.32
C VAL A 106 2.08 22.77 -3.97
N ASP A 107 3.14 22.46 -3.23
CA ASP A 107 4.04 23.44 -2.64
C ASP A 107 4.90 24.19 -3.67
N TYR A 108 5.26 23.54 -4.78
CA TYR A 108 6.13 24.12 -5.82
C TYR A 108 5.48 24.23 -7.21
N GLY A 109 4.32 23.61 -7.43
CA GLY A 109 3.60 23.66 -8.70
C GLY A 109 2.36 24.56 -8.68
N PHE A 110 1.70 24.71 -7.51
CA PHE A 110 0.48 25.50 -7.39
C PHE A 110 0.61 26.74 -6.51
N LEU A 111 1.38 26.65 -5.42
CA LEU A 111 1.56 27.81 -4.55
C LEU A 111 2.42 28.89 -5.23
N PRO A 112 2.10 30.18 -5.05
CA PRO A 112 3.02 31.26 -5.41
C PRO A 112 4.38 31.06 -4.74
N GLU A 113 5.46 31.51 -5.37
CA GLU A 113 6.82 31.31 -4.87
C GLU A 113 7.01 31.78 -3.42
N TRP A 114 6.44 32.94 -3.06
CA TRP A 114 6.52 33.50 -1.71
C TRP A 114 5.77 32.68 -0.65
N MET A 115 4.85 31.79 -1.04
CA MET A 115 4.14 30.86 -0.14
C MET A 115 4.80 29.48 -0.06
N SER A 116 5.71 29.16 -0.98
CA SER A 116 6.39 27.86 -0.98
C SER A 116 7.30 27.71 0.27
N PRO A 117 7.80 26.50 0.58
CA PRO A 117 8.73 26.30 1.69
C PRO A 117 10.09 27.02 1.55
N GLY A 118 10.42 27.57 0.38
CA GLY A 118 11.67 28.32 0.17
C GLY A 118 12.94 27.46 0.14
N TRP A 119 12.84 26.13 0.15
CA TRP A 119 14.01 25.26 0.14
C TRP A 119 14.89 25.45 -1.10
N HIS A 120 14.29 25.85 -2.24
CA HIS A 120 15.01 26.19 -3.47
C HIS A 120 15.96 27.40 -3.30
N LEU A 121 15.75 28.24 -2.28
CA LEU A 121 16.63 29.35 -1.96
C LEU A 121 17.92 28.91 -1.26
N ALA A 122 17.93 27.71 -0.66
CA ALA A 122 19.07 27.19 0.12
C ALA A 122 19.79 26.02 -0.56
N MET A 123 19.19 25.40 -1.58
CA MET A 123 19.77 24.24 -2.26
C MET A 123 19.21 24.07 -3.68
N PRO A 124 19.92 23.34 -4.57
CA PRO A 124 19.39 22.99 -5.88
C PRO A 124 18.08 22.21 -5.79
N PHE A 125 17.26 22.27 -6.84
CA PHE A 125 15.93 21.65 -6.84
C PHE A 125 15.95 20.13 -6.58
N ILE A 126 17.03 19.42 -6.94
CA ILE A 126 17.19 18.00 -6.59
C ILE A 126 17.22 17.75 -5.07
N GLY A 127 17.75 18.70 -4.29
CA GLY A 127 17.71 18.68 -2.82
C GLY A 127 16.29 18.86 -2.27
N VAL A 128 15.50 19.73 -2.91
CA VAL A 128 14.07 19.90 -2.61
C VAL A 128 13.33 18.59 -2.84
N VAL A 129 13.51 17.97 -4.01
CA VAL A 129 12.92 16.66 -4.34
C VAL A 129 13.34 15.59 -3.33
N ALA A 130 14.62 15.54 -2.96
CA ALA A 130 15.12 14.62 -1.94
C ALA A 130 14.42 14.83 -0.59
N GLY A 131 14.17 16.07 -0.18
CA GLY A 131 13.41 16.41 1.03
C GLY A 131 11.99 15.83 1.02
N PHE A 132 11.28 15.91 -0.12
CA PHE A 132 9.96 15.27 -0.27
C PHE A 132 10.05 13.76 -0.34
N VAL A 133 11.09 13.17 -0.95
CA VAL A 133 11.32 11.72 -0.85
C VAL A 133 11.50 11.31 0.61
N GLY A 134 12.26 12.08 1.40
CA GLY A 134 12.38 11.90 2.84
C GLY A 134 11.05 11.99 3.59
N LEU A 135 10.19 12.96 3.24
CA LEU A 135 8.84 13.07 3.77
C LEU A 135 8.02 11.79 3.49
N GLY A 136 8.02 11.33 2.23
CA GLY A 136 7.27 10.15 1.81
C GLY A 136 7.77 8.86 2.46
N ILE A 137 9.08 8.73 2.66
CA ILE A 137 9.68 7.63 3.43
C ILE A 137 9.18 7.66 4.88
N GLY A 138 9.24 8.80 5.56
CA GLY A 138 8.78 8.92 6.94
C GLY A 138 7.28 8.65 7.09
N LEU A 139 6.45 9.11 6.15
CA LEU A 139 5.03 8.78 6.09
C LEU A 139 4.82 7.27 5.92
N GLY A 140 5.48 6.65 4.94
CA GLY A 140 5.37 5.21 4.67
C GLY A 140 5.80 4.36 5.85
N LEU A 141 6.87 4.74 6.54
CA LEU A 141 7.32 4.09 7.78
C LEU A 141 6.26 4.18 8.88
N GLY A 142 5.75 5.39 9.17
CA GLY A 142 4.76 5.56 10.23
C GLY A 142 3.43 4.86 9.96
N LEU A 143 2.98 4.83 8.71
CA LEU A 143 1.80 4.06 8.30
C LEU A 143 2.03 2.55 8.39
N SER A 144 3.24 2.06 8.06
CA SER A 144 3.58 0.63 8.17
C SER A 144 3.51 0.14 9.61
N LEU A 145 3.85 1.00 10.58
CA LEU A 145 3.70 0.68 12.02
C LEU A 145 2.25 0.58 12.49
N ALA A 146 1.27 0.99 11.67
CA ALA A 146 -0.15 0.84 11.94
C ALA A 146 -0.73 -0.46 11.35
N VAL A 147 -0.02 -1.10 10.41
CA VAL A 147 -0.41 -2.41 9.87
C VAL A 147 -0.25 -3.44 10.99
N ARG A 148 -1.36 -4.05 11.41
CA ARG A 148 -1.27 -5.26 12.22
C ARG A 148 -0.68 -6.35 11.32
N PRO A 149 0.36 -7.09 11.77
CA PRO A 149 0.79 -8.27 11.04
C PRO A 149 -0.44 -9.13 10.76
N ALA A 150 -0.62 -9.56 9.51
CA ALA A 150 -1.61 -10.58 9.22
C ALA A 150 -1.32 -11.74 10.19
N PRO A 151 -2.35 -12.30 10.87
CA PRO A 151 -2.13 -13.51 11.63
C PRO A 151 -1.47 -14.49 10.67
N VAL A 152 -0.24 -14.90 11.00
CA VAL A 152 0.39 -16.02 10.34
C VAL A 152 -0.58 -17.16 10.62
N HIS A 153 -1.45 -17.47 9.65
CA HIS A 153 -2.21 -18.71 9.72
C HIS A 153 -1.12 -19.77 9.86
N PRO A 154 -1.07 -20.51 10.98
CA PRO A 154 -0.13 -21.62 11.06
C PRO A 154 -0.41 -22.42 9.81
N VAL A 155 0.60 -22.58 8.96
CA VAL A 155 0.57 -23.58 7.90
C VAL A 155 0.08 -24.81 8.62
N ARG A 156 -1.14 -25.25 8.29
CA ARG A 156 -1.70 -26.47 8.84
C ARG A 156 -0.67 -27.49 8.41
N SER A 157 0.23 -27.88 9.33
CA SER A 157 1.16 -28.96 9.10
C SER A 157 0.24 -30.09 8.69
N GLY A 158 0.28 -30.45 7.41
CA GLY A 158 -0.41 -31.62 6.89
C GLY A 158 0.26 -32.83 7.50
N GLY A 159 0.09 -33.02 8.81
CA GLY A 159 0.11 -34.35 9.37
C GLY A 159 -1.00 -35.12 8.68
N PRO A 160 -0.77 -36.38 8.29
CA PRO A 160 -1.79 -37.19 7.66
C PRO A 160 -3.05 -37.10 8.51
N ALA A 161 -4.19 -36.80 7.88
CA ALA A 161 -5.47 -36.84 8.53
C ALA A 161 -5.57 -38.15 9.33
N PRO A 162 -6.17 -38.16 10.54
CA PRO A 162 -6.56 -39.41 11.15
C PRO A 162 -7.41 -40.12 10.10
N VAL A 163 -6.98 -41.30 9.69
CA VAL A 163 -7.79 -42.19 8.86
C VAL A 163 -9.04 -42.43 9.69
N GLU A 164 -10.11 -41.69 9.38
CA GLU A 164 -11.45 -42.11 9.72
C GLU A 164 -11.54 -43.53 9.19
N SER A 165 -11.75 -44.49 10.09
CA SER A 165 -12.07 -45.85 9.74
C SER A 165 -13.39 -45.82 8.99
N GLU A 166 -13.31 -45.60 7.68
CA GLU A 166 -14.39 -45.78 6.73
C GLU A 166 -14.87 -47.21 6.87
N THR A 167 -16.07 -47.32 7.43
CA THR A 167 -16.90 -48.51 7.36
C THR A 167 -16.98 -48.96 5.90
N ASN A 168 -16.39 -50.12 5.67
CA ASN A 168 -16.37 -50.92 4.47
C ASN A 168 -17.74 -50.98 3.77
N HIS A 169 -17.92 -50.20 2.70
CA HIS A 169 -18.96 -50.40 1.69
C HIS A 169 -18.33 -50.44 0.29
N GLY A 170 -17.39 -51.38 0.11
CA GLY A 170 -16.89 -51.78 -1.21
C GLY A 170 -17.92 -52.62 -1.96
N GLY A 171 -18.96 -51.96 -2.50
CA GLY A 171 -19.90 -52.54 -3.45
C GLY A 171 -19.76 -51.91 -4.84
N PRO A 172 -20.09 -52.62 -5.94
CA PRO A 172 -19.96 -52.11 -7.32
C PRO A 172 -20.79 -50.84 -7.61
N ASP A 173 -21.73 -50.47 -6.73
CA ASP A 173 -22.50 -49.23 -6.82
C ASP A 173 -21.71 -47.97 -6.41
N ALA A 174 -20.67 -48.10 -5.57
CA ALA A 174 -19.82 -46.98 -5.18
C ALA A 174 -19.02 -46.41 -6.37
N LEU A 175 -18.81 -47.20 -7.42
CA LEU A 175 -18.17 -46.78 -8.67
C LEU A 175 -19.12 -46.02 -9.62
N ARG A 176 -20.43 -46.06 -9.38
CA ARG A 176 -21.44 -45.39 -10.24
C ARG A 176 -21.73 -43.96 -9.79
N HIS A 177 -21.54 -43.65 -8.51
CA HIS A 177 -21.84 -42.34 -7.93
C HIS A 177 -20.67 -41.85 -7.09
N PRO A 178 -19.61 -41.29 -7.72
CA PRO A 178 -18.54 -40.65 -6.97
C PRO A 178 -19.10 -39.49 -6.15
N GLY A 179 -18.68 -39.40 -4.89
CA GLY A 179 -19.06 -38.29 -4.00
C GLY A 179 -18.61 -36.93 -4.57
N PRO A 180 -19.22 -35.82 -4.12
CA PRO A 180 -19.00 -34.48 -4.69
C PRO A 180 -17.53 -34.00 -4.64
N ASN A 181 -16.70 -34.66 -3.83
CA ASN A 181 -15.29 -34.33 -3.62
C ASN A 181 -14.34 -35.29 -4.35
N VAL A 182 -14.86 -36.24 -5.14
CA VAL A 182 -14.08 -37.23 -5.86
C VAL A 182 -13.95 -36.80 -7.31
N ILE A 183 -12.73 -36.38 -7.69
CA ILE A 183 -12.40 -36.01 -9.07
C ILE A 183 -12.59 -37.23 -9.96
N ASN A 184 -13.55 -37.16 -10.87
CA ASN A 184 -13.82 -38.23 -11.82
C ASN A 184 -12.71 -38.23 -12.90
N GLN A 185 -11.74 -39.16 -12.78
CA GLN A 185 -10.60 -39.25 -13.70
C GLN A 185 -11.01 -39.44 -15.17
N ARG A 186 -12.24 -39.90 -15.45
CA ARG A 186 -12.77 -39.97 -16.81
C ARG A 186 -12.98 -38.60 -17.46
N LEU A 187 -13.16 -37.54 -16.68
CA LEU A 187 -13.34 -36.17 -17.18
C LEU A 187 -12.01 -35.44 -17.43
N GLN A 188 -10.88 -35.97 -16.96
CA GLN A 188 -9.57 -35.32 -17.09
C GLN A 188 -8.78 -35.74 -18.33
N ARG A 189 -9.30 -36.63 -19.18
CA ARG A 189 -8.65 -36.98 -20.44
C ARG A 189 -9.05 -35.99 -21.52
N ILE A 190 -8.59 -34.74 -21.39
CA ILE A 190 -8.60 -33.78 -22.50
C ILE A 190 -7.39 -34.13 -23.37
N ASP A 191 -7.67 -34.69 -24.55
CA ASP A 191 -6.68 -34.99 -25.57
C ASP A 191 -6.08 -33.66 -26.07
N PRO A 192 -4.75 -33.46 -26.08
CA PRO A 192 -4.12 -32.19 -26.47
C PRO A 192 -4.45 -31.71 -27.89
N ALA A 193 -5.11 -32.53 -28.71
CA ALA A 193 -5.56 -32.17 -30.05
C ALA A 193 -6.97 -31.53 -30.11
N ASN A 194 -7.69 -31.41 -28.99
CA ASN A 194 -9.06 -30.85 -28.93
C ASN A 194 -10.07 -31.51 -29.91
N LEU A 195 -9.82 -32.76 -30.29
CA LEU A 195 -10.71 -33.55 -31.14
C LEU A 195 -11.66 -34.34 -30.24
N VAL A 196 -12.95 -34.01 -30.34
CA VAL A 196 -14.02 -34.79 -29.72
C VAL A 196 -14.03 -36.17 -30.37
N THR A 197 -13.57 -37.18 -29.64
CA THR A 197 -13.72 -38.56 -30.08
C THR A 197 -15.18 -38.95 -29.88
N GLU A 198 -15.93 -39.12 -30.97
CA GLU A 198 -17.29 -39.64 -30.89
C GLU A 198 -17.28 -41.06 -30.31
N ASP A 199 -18.17 -41.30 -29.33
CA ASP A 199 -18.34 -42.60 -28.69
C ASP A 199 -19.00 -43.59 -29.67
N PRO A 200 -18.32 -44.66 -30.08
CA PRO A 200 -18.87 -45.64 -31.03
C PRO A 200 -20.06 -46.44 -30.45
N ASN A 201 -20.34 -46.35 -29.15
CA ASN A 201 -21.50 -47.01 -28.53
C ASN A 201 -22.77 -46.15 -28.49
N ARG A 202 -22.78 -44.95 -29.10
CA ARG A 202 -23.96 -44.06 -29.10
C ARG A 202 -25.12 -44.57 -29.97
N GLN A 203 -24.94 -45.65 -30.73
CA GLN A 203 -26.03 -46.25 -31.51
C GLN A 203 -26.68 -47.41 -30.75
N GLY A 204 -27.69 -47.09 -29.94
CA GLY A 204 -28.44 -48.11 -29.21
C GLY A 204 -29.73 -47.59 -28.60
N HIS A 205 -30.72 -47.27 -29.43
CA HIS A 205 -32.14 -47.62 -29.21
C HIS A 205 -32.99 -47.12 -30.38
N GLY A 206 -33.42 -48.06 -31.23
CA GLY A 206 -34.43 -47.81 -32.24
C GLY A 206 -35.81 -47.58 -31.61
N PRO A 207 -36.73 -46.92 -32.33
CA PRO A 207 -38.10 -46.71 -31.85
C PRO A 207 -38.87 -48.03 -31.79
N ASN A 208 -39.51 -48.30 -30.65
CA ASN A 208 -40.46 -49.40 -30.50
C ASN A 208 -41.63 -49.25 -31.51
N PRO A 209 -42.10 -50.34 -32.14
CA PRO A 209 -43.25 -50.29 -33.02
C PRO A 209 -44.56 -50.08 -32.23
N PRO A 210 -45.58 -49.45 -32.84
CA PRO A 210 -46.87 -49.25 -32.18
C PRO A 210 -47.66 -50.57 -32.12
N HIS A 211 -48.09 -50.95 -30.91
CA HIS A 211 -49.07 -52.02 -30.72
C HIS A 211 -50.42 -51.62 -31.34
N LYS A 212 -50.88 -52.43 -32.30
CA LYS A 212 -52.26 -52.48 -32.80
C LYS A 212 -53.09 -53.53 -32.05
N VAL A 213 -54.41 -53.40 -32.19
CA VAL A 213 -55.51 -54.38 -32.05
C VAL A 213 -56.22 -54.29 -30.68
N THR A 214 -57.38 -53.60 -30.53
CA THR A 214 -58.79 -53.86 -30.96
C THR A 214 -59.41 -55.16 -30.44
N ASN A 215 -60.33 -55.05 -29.47
CA ASN A 215 -61.77 -55.33 -29.60
C ASN A 215 -62.48 -55.11 -28.26
#